data_AF-A0A928CVG4-F1
#
_entry.id   AF-A0A928CVG4-F1
#
_cell.length_a   1.000
_cell.length_b   1.000
_cell.length_c   1.000
_cell.angle_alpha   90.00
_cell.angle_beta   90.00
_cell.angle_gamma   90.00
#
_symmetry.space_group_name_H-M   'P 1'
#
loop_
_entity.id
_entity.type
_entity.pdbx_description
1 polymer ?
#
loop_
_entity_poly.entity_id
_entity_poly.type
_entity_poly.pdbx_seq_one_letter_code
_entity_poly.pdbx_strand_id
1 'polypeptide(L)'
;MHKIYWFSGTGNTYWLAREFAKSFPDAELISIAALDRSEDVVFDADFTGIFFPVYCFGIPGILSRFLERVQPMKEQGNRFIYAVCSSGGYPGAALPLVEDTLQSKNI
;
A
#
# COMPACT_ATOMS: atom_id res chain seq x y z
N MET A 1 1.19 9.93 12.95
CA MET A 1 0.24 9.97 11.82
C MET A 1 0.30 8.66 11.04
N HIS A 2 -0.85 8.11 10.62
CA HIS A 2 -0.93 6.81 9.94
C HIS A 2 -1.60 6.99 8.57
N LYS A 3 -0.92 6.65 7.47
CA LYS A 3 -1.51 6.68 6.13
C LYS A 3 -1.72 5.28 5.60
N ILE A 4 -2.92 4.99 5.09
CA ILE A 4 -3.31 3.69 4.54
C ILE A 4 -3.67 3.89 3.07
N TYR A 5 -2.75 3.50 2.19
CA TYR A 5 -2.97 3.45 0.76
C TYR A 5 -3.71 2.17 0.40
N TRP A 6 -4.82 2.29 -0.34
CA TRP A 6 -5.61 1.12 -0.70
C TRP A 6 -6.03 1.11 -2.17
N PHE A 7 -6.10 -0.10 -2.73
CA PHE A 7 -6.81 -0.37 -3.97
C PHE A 7 -7.80 -1.52 -3.76
N SER A 8 -8.96 -1.46 -4.40
CA SER A 8 -9.92 -2.56 -4.41
C SER A 8 -10.71 -2.58 -5.71
N GLY A 9 -10.85 -3.76 -6.32
CA GLY A 9 -11.69 -3.93 -7.50
C GLY A 9 -13.18 -4.12 -7.17
N THR A 10 -13.48 -4.90 -6.13
CA THR A 10 -14.86 -5.28 -5.75
C THR A 10 -15.25 -4.88 -4.33
N GLY A 11 -14.37 -4.20 -3.59
CA GLY A 11 -14.69 -3.60 -2.28
C GLY A 11 -14.20 -4.37 -1.05
N ASN A 12 -13.81 -5.64 -1.16
CA ASN A 12 -13.35 -6.44 -0.01
C ASN A 12 -12.14 -5.82 0.69
N THR A 13 -11.14 -5.42 -0.10
CA THR A 13 -9.93 -4.77 0.41
C THR A 13 -10.22 -3.39 0.98
N TYR A 14 -11.14 -2.64 0.37
CA TYR A 14 -11.57 -1.34 0.90
C TYR A 14 -12.27 -1.50 2.26
N TRP A 15 -13.15 -2.49 2.38
CA TRP A 15 -13.79 -2.81 3.64
C TRP A 15 -12.74 -3.14 4.71
N LEU A 16 -11.78 -4.01 4.40
CA LEU A 16 -10.68 -4.37 5.31
C LEU A 16 -9.87 -3.14 5.75
N ALA A 17 -9.43 -2.30 4.80
CA ALA A 17 -8.67 -1.09 5.08
C ALA A 17 -9.46 -0.13 5.97
N ARG A 18 -10.75 0.05 5.69
CA ARG A 18 -11.63 0.93 6.46
C ARG A 18 -11.87 0.42 7.88
N GLU A 19 -12.12 -0.88 8.06
CA GLU A 19 -12.30 -1.46 9.39
C GLU A 19 -11.00 -1.42 10.20
N PHE A 20 -9.86 -1.69 9.57
CA PHE A 20 -8.55 -1.59 10.21
C PHE A 20 -8.25 -0.14 10.66
N ALA A 21 -8.55 0.84 9.82
CA ALA A 21 -8.34 2.26 10.12
C ALA A 21 -9.10 2.74 11.37
N LYS A 22 -10.25 2.15 11.71
CA LYS A 22 -11.02 2.52 12.91
C LYS A 22 -10.26 2.30 14.22
N SER A 23 -9.26 1.42 14.23
CA SER A 23 -8.39 1.18 15.39
C SER A 23 -7.36 2.29 15.62
N PHE A 24 -7.23 3.24 14.68
CA PHE A 24 -6.23 4.29 14.70
C PHE A 24 -6.92 5.65 14.48
N PRO A 25 -7.07 6.49 15.54
CA PRO A 25 -7.81 7.74 15.45
C PRO A 25 -7.32 8.70 14.36
N ASP A 26 -6.02 8.70 14.07
CA ASP A 26 -5.36 9.58 13.08
C ASP A 26 -5.01 8.84 11.77
N ALA A 27 -5.74 7.76 11.44
CA ALA A 27 -5.53 7.05 10.19
C ALA A 27 -6.24 7.72 9.00
N GLU A 28 -5.46 8.03 7.97
CA GLU A 28 -5.95 8.54 6.70
C GLU A 28 -6.06 7.41 5.67
N LEU A 29 -7.24 7.26 5.05
CA LEU A 29 -7.48 6.28 3.99
C LEU A 29 -7.33 6.94 2.62
N ILE A 30 -6.31 6.53 1.87
CA ILE A 30 -5.94 7.12 0.60
C ILE A 30 -6.21 6.11 -0.52
N SER A 31 -7.14 6.43 -1.42
CA SER A 31 -7.41 5.57 -2.57
C SER A 31 -6.31 5.72 -3.61
N ILE A 32 -5.58 4.64 -3.89
CA ILE A 32 -4.54 4.62 -4.93
C ILE A 32 -5.14 4.95 -6.31
N ALA A 33 -6.40 4.59 -6.54
CA ALA A 33 -7.10 4.90 -7.78
C ALA A 33 -7.44 6.38 -7.96
N ALA A 34 -7.51 7.15 -6.87
CA ALA A 34 -7.83 8.57 -6.87
C ALA A 34 -6.59 9.48 -6.89
N LEU A 35 -5.39 8.94 -6.68
CA LEU A 35 -4.15 9.71 -6.75
C LEU A 35 -3.87 10.14 -8.19
N ASP A 36 -3.33 11.35 -8.35
CA ASP A 36 -2.76 11.76 -9.62
C ASP A 36 -1.60 10.80 -9.98
N ARG A 37 -1.60 10.33 -11.22
CA ARG A 37 -0.63 9.36 -11.73
C ARG A 37 0.64 10.04 -12.24
N SER A 38 0.63 11.36 -12.48
CA SER A 38 1.85 12.11 -12.84
C SER A 38 2.73 12.48 -11.65
N GLU A 39 2.21 12.40 -10.42
CA GLU A 39 2.96 12.82 -9.23
C GLU A 39 3.72 11.64 -8.60
N ASP A 40 4.90 11.94 -8.05
CA ASP A 40 5.63 11.01 -7.19
C ASP A 40 4.90 10.83 -5.85
N VAL A 41 5.12 9.68 -5.21
CA VAL A 41 4.55 9.37 -3.89
C VAL A 41 5.67 9.28 -2.87
N VAL A 42 5.46 9.90 -1.71
CA VAL A 42 6.41 9.86 -0.59
C VAL A 42 5.68 9.32 0.64
N PHE A 43 6.29 8.32 1.30
CA PHE A 43 5.77 7.78 2.56
C PHE A 43 6.25 8.62 3.75
N ASP A 44 5.58 9.74 3.96
CA ASP A 44 5.90 10.77 4.97
C ASP A 44 5.31 10.49 6.36
N ALA A 45 4.42 9.50 6.51
CA ALA A 45 3.78 9.13 7.77
C ALA A 45 4.64 8.19 8.64
N ASP A 46 4.39 8.20 9.97
CA ASP A 46 5.06 7.29 10.92
C ASP A 46 4.72 5.82 10.62
N PHE A 47 3.48 5.57 10.23
CA PHE A 47 2.98 4.27 9.81
C PHE A 47 2.39 4.38 8.41
N THR A 48 2.84 3.53 7.49
CA THR A 48 2.31 3.43 6.14
C THR A 48 1.80 2.02 5.86
N GLY A 49 0.49 1.91 5.63
CA GLY A 49 -0.16 0.67 5.22
C GLY A 49 -0.45 0.63 3.73
N ILE A 50 -0.20 -0.51 3.09
CA ILE A 50 -0.54 -0.76 1.69
C ILE A 50 -1.53 -1.92 1.60
N PHE A 51 -2.77 -1.63 1.21
CA PHE A 51 -3.88 -2.59 1.18
C PHE A 51 -4.32 -2.88 -0.25
N PHE A 52 -4.31 -4.15 -0.65
CA PHE A 52 -4.62 -4.52 -2.04
C PHE A 52 -5.20 -5.94 -2.20
N PRO A 53 -5.96 -6.23 -3.27
CA PRO A 53 -6.33 -7.60 -3.60
C PRO A 53 -5.19 -8.35 -4.29
N VAL A 54 -5.10 -9.66 -4.07
CA VAL A 54 -4.22 -10.51 -4.87
C VAL A 54 -4.84 -10.79 -6.23
N TYR A 55 -4.14 -10.41 -7.30
CA TYR A 55 -4.53 -10.69 -8.69
C TYR A 55 -3.51 -11.64 -9.32
N CYS A 56 -3.98 -12.77 -9.83
CA CYS A 56 -3.16 -13.78 -10.52
C CYS A 56 -1.87 -14.15 -9.74
N PHE A 57 -2.00 -14.41 -8.42
CA PHE A 57 -0.89 -14.72 -7.51
C PHE A 57 0.15 -13.61 -7.31
N GLY A 58 -0.16 -12.38 -7.71
CA GLY A 58 0.70 -11.22 -7.52
C GLY A 58 -0.09 -9.95 -7.19
N ILE A 59 0.52 -8.81 -7.50
CA ILE A 59 -0.05 -7.49 -7.24
C ILE A 59 -0.89 -6.99 -8.42
N PRO A 60 -1.95 -6.19 -8.19
CA PRO A 60 -2.68 -5.53 -9.26
C PRO A 60 -1.79 -4.56 -10.04
N GLY A 61 -1.99 -4.43 -11.35
CA GLY A 61 -1.18 -3.52 -12.18
C GLY A 61 -1.24 -2.05 -11.75
N ILE A 62 -2.35 -1.61 -11.13
CA ILE A 62 -2.44 -0.27 -10.54
C ILE A 62 -1.55 -0.11 -9.30
N LEU A 63 -1.38 -1.18 -8.51
CA LEU A 63 -0.47 -1.16 -7.37
C LEU A 63 0.98 -1.14 -7.85
N SER A 64 1.33 -1.95 -8.85
CA SER A 64 2.67 -1.95 -9.45
C SER A 64 3.08 -0.54 -9.92
N ARG A 65 2.23 0.14 -10.71
CA ARG A 65 2.47 1.53 -11.15
C ARG A 65 2.49 2.55 -10.00
N PHE A 66 1.79 2.27 -8.91
CA PHE A 66 1.87 3.11 -7.72
C PHE A 66 3.23 2.96 -7.03
N LEU A 67 3.69 1.72 -6.81
CA LEU A 67 4.98 1.43 -6.18
C LEU A 67 6.16 1.98 -7.00
N GLU A 68 6.07 1.94 -8.33
CA GLU A 68 7.07 2.55 -9.23
C GLU A 68 7.29 4.04 -8.97
N ARG A 69 6.23 4.77 -8.59
CA ARG A 69 6.26 6.21 -8.27
C ARG A 69 6.62 6.51 -6.82
N VAL A 70 6.72 5.49 -5.96
CA VAL A 70 7.17 5.69 -4.59
C VAL A 70 8.66 6.04 -4.61
N GLN A 71 8.98 7.18 -4.02
CA GLN A 71 10.35 7.68 -3.92
C GLN A 71 10.88 7.52 -2.50
N PRO A 72 12.17 7.16 -2.33
CA PRO A 72 12.79 7.12 -1.01
C PRO A 72 12.83 8.53 -0.41
N MET A 73 12.63 8.61 0.90
CA MET A 73 12.80 9.87 1.62
C MET A 73 14.26 10.17 1.88
N LYS A 74 14.62 11.47 1.85
CA LYS A 74 15.96 11.95 2.17
C LYS A 74 16.31 11.79 3.65
N GLU A 75 15.31 11.79 4.54
CA GLU A 75 15.48 11.68 6.00
C GLU A 75 14.89 10.36 6.51
N GLN A 76 15.75 9.54 7.11
CA GLN A 76 15.39 8.28 7.76
C GLN A 76 14.94 8.55 9.20
N GLY A 77 13.65 8.87 9.36
CA GLY A 77 12.98 8.80 10.65
C GLY A 77 12.54 7.36 10.97
N ASN A 78 12.08 7.13 12.19
CA ASN A 78 11.58 5.83 12.62
C ASN A 78 10.17 5.58 12.04
N ARG A 79 10.11 5.11 10.79
CA ARG A 79 8.86 4.82 10.06
C ARG A 79 8.67 3.32 9.90
N PHE A 80 7.41 2.89 9.95
CA PHE A 80 7.03 1.49 9.77
C PHE A 80 6.10 1.33 8.57
N ILE A 81 6.54 0.57 7.58
CA ILE A 81 5.76 0.26 6.38
C ILE A 81 5.30 -1.19 6.47
N TYR A 82 4.03 -1.44 6.14
CA TYR A 82 3.46 -2.77 6.13
C TYR A 82 2.49 -2.94 4.96
N ALA A 83 2.32 -4.20 4.52
CA ALA A 83 1.46 -4.57 3.43
C ALA A 83 0.40 -5.58 3.90
N VAL A 84 -0.84 -5.40 3.44
CA VAL A 84 -1.97 -6.30 3.73
C VAL A 84 -2.66 -6.63 2.43
N CYS A 85 -2.81 -7.93 2.15
CA CYS A 85 -3.52 -8.38 0.95
C CYS A 85 -4.77 -9.19 1.27
N SER A 86 -5.86 -8.94 0.54
CA SER A 86 -7.03 -9.83 0.54
C SER A 86 -6.87 -10.87 -0.58
N SER A 87 -7.03 -12.16 -0.27
CA SER A 87 -7.01 -13.25 -1.25
C SER A 87 -8.25 -14.14 -1.10
N GLY A 88 -8.72 -14.70 -2.21
CA GLY A 88 -9.77 -15.73 -2.23
C GLY A 88 -9.25 -17.15 -1.96
N GLY A 89 -7.93 -17.34 -1.81
CA GLY A 89 -7.32 -18.64 -1.53
C GLY A 89 -5.91 -18.49 -1.00
N TYR A 90 -4.94 -18.29 -1.91
CA TYR A 90 -3.52 -18.17 -1.54
C TYR A 90 -2.98 -16.77 -1.91
N PRO A 91 -2.10 -16.18 -1.08
CA PRO A 91 -1.53 -14.87 -1.39
C PRO A 91 -0.52 -14.91 -2.55
N GLY A 92 0.06 -16.08 -2.85
CA GLY A 92 1.08 -16.21 -3.88
C GLY A 92 2.31 -15.35 -3.57
N ALA A 93 2.88 -14.72 -4.60
CA ALA A 93 4.02 -13.81 -4.48
C ALA A 93 3.60 -12.36 -4.16
N ALA A 94 2.32 -12.11 -3.86
CA ALA A 94 1.78 -10.77 -3.73
C ALA A 94 2.49 -9.89 -2.69
N LEU A 95 2.78 -10.43 -1.50
CA LEU A 95 3.51 -9.69 -0.45
C LEU A 95 5.02 -9.58 -0.75
N PRO A 96 5.72 -10.66 -1.13
CA PRO A 96 7.13 -10.57 -1.57
C PRO A 96 7.35 -9.55 -2.67
N LEU A 97 6.46 -9.46 -3.67
CA LEU A 97 6.58 -8.48 -4.76
C LEU A 97 6.53 -7.03 -4.26
N VAL A 98 5.73 -6.73 -3.23
CA VAL A 98 5.71 -5.39 -2.62
C VAL A 98 7.01 -5.13 -1.88
N GLU A 99 7.46 -6.10 -1.07
CA GLU A 99 8.70 -6.02 -0.30
C GLU A 99 9.92 -5.80 -1.21
N ASP A 100 10.11 -6.66 -2.21
CA ASP A 100 11.22 -6.59 -3.17
C ASP A 100 11.23 -5.24 -3.91
N THR A 101 10.05 -4.75 -4.30
CA THR A 101 9.93 -3.46 -5.01
C THR A 101 10.36 -2.29 -4.11
N LEU A 102 9.94 -2.27 -2.85
CA LEU A 102 10.32 -1.23 -1.90
C LEU A 102 11.82 -1.31 -1.53
N GLN A 103 12.34 -2.51 -1.28
CA GLN A 103 13.76 -2.72 -0.97
C GLN A 103 14.66 -2.28 -2.14
N SER A 104 14.27 -2.54 -3.38
CA SER A 104 15.02 -2.09 -4.57
C SER A 104 15.15 -0.56 -4.67
N LYS A 105 14.27 0.17 -3.97
CA LYS A 105 14.24 1.63 -3.85
C LYS A 105 14.89 2.15 -2.57
N ASN A 106 15.48 1.26 -1.75
CA ASN A 106 16.00 1.55 -0.41
C ASN A 106 14.92 2.07 0.56
N ILE A 107 13.72 1.47 0.48
CA ILE A 107 12.58 1.72 1.36
C ILE A 107 12.29 0.46 2.17
#